data_AF-A0A2G2XLN2-F1
#
_entry.id   AF-A0A2G2XLN2-F1
#
_cell.length_a   1.000
_cell.length_b   1.000
_cell.length_c   1.000
_cell.angle_alpha   90.00
_cell.angle_beta   90.00
_cell.angle_gamma   90.00
#
_symmetry.space_group_name_H-M   'P 1'
#
loop_
_entity.id
_entity.type
_entity.pdbx_description
1 polymer ?
#
loop_
_entity_poly.entity_id
_entity_poly.type
_entity_poly.pdbx_seq_one_letter_code
_entity_poly.pdbx_strand_id
1 'polypeptide(L)'
;MELLALGRKGSMVSTCHGIDIQMMWKLVRSSWILHVSCKKRRIAPIAALMSSVMHYSVFDNEKMHEYENAPGPLKWFVEKILEEGTKSPRTIRLAALHLSGLWLSCPSIIKFYMKELKLLTQYGSVAFDEDFETELSENRDAKIEVSVLAKSPDPELTEEFINTELYARVSVAVMFSKLAEIAGTHNEDRNGSAALVSGKMFLLELLNSVVLDSALIILVDSFSPTQLKEGQTFRNDMN
;
A
#
# COMPACT_ATOMS: atom_id res chain seq x y z
N MET A 1 -16.09 13.34 29.80
CA MET A 1 -17.23 12.87 28.99
C MET A 1 -17.71 14.01 28.14
N GLU A 2 -17.74 13.76 26.83
CA GLU A 2 -18.61 14.31 25.78
C GLU A 2 -18.95 15.81 25.79
N LEU A 3 -18.47 16.50 24.75
CA LEU A 3 -19.38 17.21 23.84
C LEU A 3 -18.73 17.25 22.44
N LEU A 4 -19.17 16.28 21.64
CA LEU A 4 -19.00 16.20 20.20
C LEU A 4 -19.71 17.36 19.49
N ALA A 5 -19.26 17.62 18.27
CA ALA A 5 -19.91 18.37 17.20
C ALA A 5 -19.83 19.91 17.25
N LEU A 6 -18.80 20.45 16.60
CA LEU A 6 -19.02 21.58 15.71
C LEU A 6 -18.21 21.41 14.42
N GLY A 7 -18.93 20.97 13.39
CA GLY A 7 -18.41 20.68 12.08
C GLY A 7 -17.74 21.89 11.44
N ARG A 8 -16.46 21.73 11.14
CA ARG A 8 -15.85 22.44 10.01
C ARG A 8 -16.05 21.57 8.78
N LYS A 9 -17.23 21.68 8.17
CA LYS A 9 -17.44 21.28 6.77
C LYS A 9 -16.51 22.15 5.93
N GLY A 10 -15.28 21.66 5.70
CA GLY A 10 -14.48 22.11 4.58
C GLY A 10 -15.34 21.92 3.34
N SER A 11 -15.55 23.02 2.61
CA SER A 11 -16.29 23.07 1.36
C SER A 11 -16.04 21.80 0.55
N MET A 12 -17.11 21.06 0.29
CA MET A 12 -17.11 19.90 -0.58
C MET A 12 -16.68 20.41 -1.95
N VAL A 13 -15.39 20.26 -2.28
CA VAL A 13 -14.90 20.51 -3.63
C VAL A 13 -15.57 19.45 -4.48
N SER A 14 -16.63 19.90 -5.14
CA SER A 14 -17.39 19.26 -6.20
C SER A 14 -16.50 18.33 -7.03
N THR A 15 -17.02 17.13 -7.30
CA THR A 15 -16.51 16.15 -8.28
C THR A 15 -15.65 16.80 -9.34
N CYS A 16 -14.39 16.40 -9.47
CA CYS A 16 -13.38 16.99 -10.33
C CYS A 16 -13.79 16.92 -11.83
N HIS A 17 -14.69 17.78 -12.26
CA HIS A 17 -15.22 17.84 -13.63
C HIS A 17 -14.18 18.38 -14.63
N GLY A 18 -12.96 18.72 -14.17
CA GLY A 18 -11.91 19.34 -14.97
C GLY A 18 -10.63 18.52 -15.16
N ILE A 19 -10.41 17.43 -14.41
CA ILE A 19 -9.21 16.60 -14.58
C ILE A 19 -9.59 15.34 -15.35
N ASP A 20 -9.34 15.35 -16.65
CA ASP A 20 -9.51 14.16 -17.48
C ASP A 20 -8.33 13.17 -17.32
N ILE A 21 -8.55 11.94 -17.78
CA ILE A 21 -7.56 10.87 -17.66
C ILE A 21 -6.27 11.15 -18.45
N GLN A 22 -6.35 11.86 -19.57
CA GLN A 22 -5.18 12.20 -20.41
C GLN A 22 -4.32 13.27 -19.74
N MET A 23 -4.94 14.26 -19.08
CA MET A 23 -4.24 15.23 -18.25
C MET A 23 -3.53 14.53 -17.10
N MET A 24 -4.20 13.60 -16.43
CA MET A 24 -3.59 12.85 -15.34
C MET A 24 -2.42 11.99 -15.83
N TRP A 25 -2.53 11.35 -17.01
CA TRP A 25 -1.41 10.63 -17.63
C TRP A 25 -0.18 11.51 -17.87
N LYS A 26 -0.38 12.74 -18.36
CA LYS A 26 0.72 13.69 -18.55
C LYS A 26 1.34 14.06 -17.20
N LEU A 27 0.52 14.33 -16.19
CA LEU A 27 0.99 14.67 -14.84
C LEU A 27 1.83 13.55 -14.23
N VAL A 28 1.32 12.31 -14.19
CA VAL A 28 2.03 11.18 -13.56
C VAL A 28 3.33 10.84 -14.28
N ARG A 29 3.36 10.94 -15.62
CA ARG A 29 4.58 10.69 -16.41
C ARG A 29 5.64 11.75 -16.18
N SER A 30 5.26 13.04 -16.24
CA SER A 30 6.19 14.14 -15.97
C SER A 30 6.70 14.10 -14.53
N SER A 31 5.82 13.82 -13.57
CA SER A 31 6.15 13.65 -12.15
C SER A 31 7.12 12.49 -11.92
N TRP A 32 6.90 11.36 -12.59
CA TRP A 32 7.79 10.21 -12.52
C TRP A 32 9.18 10.52 -13.09
N ILE A 33 9.26 11.17 -14.27
CA ILE A 33 10.53 11.60 -14.87
C ILE A 33 11.29 12.52 -13.92
N LEU A 34 10.61 13.48 -13.30
CA LEU A 34 11.22 14.36 -12.31
C LEU A 34 11.75 13.57 -11.10
N HIS A 35 10.94 12.66 -10.55
CA HIS A 35 11.34 11.82 -9.41
C HIS A 35 12.61 11.02 -9.68
N VAL A 36 12.67 10.30 -10.81
CA VAL A 36 13.83 9.44 -11.14
C VAL A 36 15.07 10.25 -11.53
N SER A 37 14.91 11.49 -11.98
CA SER A 37 16.02 12.37 -12.35
C SER A 37 16.70 13.00 -11.13
N CYS A 38 16.07 12.98 -9.95
CA CYS A 38 16.65 13.52 -8.73
C CYS A 38 17.77 12.63 -8.17
N LYS A 39 19.00 13.12 -8.17
CA LYS A 39 20.20 12.41 -7.66
C LYS A 39 20.17 12.12 -6.15
N LYS A 40 19.49 12.96 -5.37
CA LYS A 40 19.28 12.77 -3.92
C LYS A 40 17.79 12.77 -3.62
N ARG A 41 17.32 11.68 -3.03
CA ARG A 41 15.93 11.44 -2.64
C ARG A 41 15.67 12.05 -1.26
N ARG A 42 15.51 13.37 -1.24
CA ARG A 42 15.13 14.10 -0.03
C ARG A 42 13.66 13.82 0.32
N ILE A 43 13.34 13.91 1.60
CA ILE A 43 12.01 13.62 2.14
C ILE A 43 10.98 14.61 1.59
N ALA A 44 11.28 15.92 1.69
CA ALA A 44 10.33 16.96 1.31
C ALA A 44 9.89 16.87 -0.17
N PRO A 45 10.80 16.73 -1.16
CA PRO A 45 10.39 16.60 -2.57
C PRO A 45 9.59 15.34 -2.86
N ILE A 46 9.88 14.21 -2.18
CA ILE A 46 9.09 12.98 -2.35
C ILE A 46 7.69 13.20 -1.79
N ALA A 47 7.59 13.71 -0.57
CA ALA A 47 6.32 13.95 0.09
C ALA A 47 5.43 14.92 -0.71
N ALA A 48 5.99 16.05 -1.14
CA ALA A 48 5.31 17.04 -1.98
C ALA A 48 4.83 16.43 -3.31
N LEU A 49 5.65 15.59 -3.95
CA LEU A 49 5.28 14.91 -5.19
C LEU A 49 4.09 13.97 -4.99
N MET A 50 4.11 13.18 -3.91
CA MET A 50 3.02 12.24 -3.63
C MET A 50 1.70 12.99 -3.36
N SER A 51 1.73 14.02 -2.51
CA SER A 51 0.54 14.84 -2.22
C SER A 51 0.00 15.58 -3.44
N SER A 52 0.88 16.06 -4.33
CA SER A 52 0.46 16.78 -5.54
C SER A 52 -0.15 15.87 -6.62
N VAL A 53 0.36 14.64 -6.75
CA VAL A 53 -0.13 13.68 -7.76
C VAL A 53 -1.35 12.91 -7.26
N MET A 54 -1.36 12.47 -5.99
CA MET A 54 -2.36 11.56 -5.42
C MET A 54 -3.29 12.27 -4.45
N HIS A 55 -3.94 13.34 -4.90
CA HIS A 55 -4.87 14.07 -4.06
C HIS A 55 -6.23 13.35 -3.93
N TYR A 56 -6.85 13.40 -2.74
CA TYR A 56 -8.11 12.70 -2.43
C TYR A 56 -9.23 13.00 -3.44
N SER A 57 -9.29 14.22 -3.97
CA SER A 57 -10.34 14.65 -4.91
C SER A 57 -10.31 13.90 -6.25
N VAL A 58 -9.18 13.28 -6.59
CA VAL A 58 -9.01 12.48 -7.82
C VAL A 58 -8.83 11.00 -7.51
N PHE A 59 -8.33 10.68 -6.31
CA PHE A 59 -8.06 9.31 -5.89
C PHE A 59 -9.31 8.45 -5.69
N ASP A 60 -10.50 9.03 -5.47
CA ASP A 60 -11.75 8.23 -5.40
C ASP A 60 -12.35 7.90 -6.78
N ASN A 61 -11.72 8.33 -7.87
CA ASN A 61 -12.19 8.05 -9.23
C ASN A 61 -11.63 6.72 -9.75
N GLU A 62 -12.48 5.70 -9.89
CA GLU A 62 -12.07 4.37 -10.37
C GLU A 62 -11.30 4.38 -11.70
N LYS A 63 -11.61 5.29 -12.63
CA LYS A 63 -10.90 5.41 -13.91
C LYS A 63 -9.42 5.81 -13.77
N MET A 64 -9.05 6.36 -12.61
CA MET A 64 -7.67 6.70 -12.29
C MET A 64 -6.85 5.47 -11.87
N HIS A 65 -7.54 4.38 -11.52
CA HIS A 65 -6.94 3.14 -11.04
C HIS A 65 -7.04 2.01 -12.08
N GLU A 66 -8.13 1.96 -12.83
CA GLU A 66 -8.32 1.02 -13.92
C GLU A 66 -9.01 1.71 -15.09
N TYR A 67 -8.42 1.60 -16.27
CA TYR A 67 -8.98 2.16 -17.50
C TYR A 67 -8.69 1.21 -18.66
N GLU A 68 -9.73 0.84 -19.40
CA GLU A 68 -9.63 -0.11 -20.54
C GLU A 68 -8.93 -1.43 -20.15
N ASN A 69 -9.25 -1.97 -18.95
CA ASN A 69 -8.65 -3.19 -18.37
C ASN A 69 -7.12 -3.13 -18.17
N ALA A 70 -6.57 -1.92 -18.06
CA ALA A 70 -5.16 -1.67 -17.77
C ALA A 70 -5.04 -0.75 -16.55
N PRO A 71 -3.85 -0.68 -15.91
CA PRO A 71 -3.59 0.31 -14.88
C PRO A 71 -3.93 1.72 -15.34
N GLY A 72 -4.83 2.38 -14.60
CA GLY A 72 -5.07 3.81 -14.76
C GLY A 72 -3.84 4.63 -14.33
N PRO A 73 -3.84 5.94 -14.57
CA PRO A 73 -2.65 6.77 -14.33
C PRO A 73 -2.18 6.78 -12.88
N LEU A 74 -3.08 6.82 -11.89
CA LEU A 74 -2.69 6.78 -10.47
C LEU A 74 -2.26 5.38 -10.05
N LYS A 75 -2.92 4.33 -10.54
CA LYS A 75 -2.46 2.95 -10.31
C LYS A 75 -1.05 2.74 -10.84
N TRP A 76 -0.80 3.13 -12.08
CA TRP A 76 0.53 3.06 -12.70
C TRP A 76 1.57 3.83 -11.90
N PHE A 77 1.24 5.03 -11.42
CA PHE A 77 2.15 5.84 -10.60
C PHE A 77 2.46 5.16 -9.26
N VAL A 78 1.46 4.59 -8.60
CA VAL A 78 1.64 3.85 -7.35
C VAL A 78 2.52 2.61 -7.56
N GLU A 79 2.27 1.83 -8.62
CA GLU A 79 3.12 0.68 -8.98
C GLU A 79 4.58 1.11 -9.14
N LYS A 80 4.83 2.22 -9.86
CA LYS A 80 6.19 2.75 -10.06
C LYS A 80 6.85 3.22 -8.77
N ILE A 81 6.14 3.95 -7.93
CA ILE A 81 6.66 4.45 -6.65
C ILE A 81 6.97 3.29 -5.69
N LEU A 82 6.12 2.27 -5.63
CA LEU A 82 6.36 1.10 -4.78
C LEU A 82 7.48 0.21 -5.30
N GLU A 83 7.58 0.02 -6.63
CA GLU A 83 8.71 -0.67 -7.27
C GLU A 83 10.04 -0.01 -6.89
N GLU A 84 10.12 1.33 -6.96
CA GLU A 84 11.31 2.06 -6.53
C GLU A 84 11.50 2.05 -5.01
N GLY A 85 10.40 2.06 -4.26
CA GLY A 85 10.38 1.93 -2.81
C GLY A 85 11.04 0.65 -2.31
N THR A 86 10.99 -0.45 -3.07
CA THR A 86 11.72 -1.69 -2.72
C THR A 86 13.24 -1.49 -2.62
N LYS A 87 13.78 -0.47 -3.30
CA LYS A 87 15.21 -0.11 -3.29
C LYS A 87 15.51 1.10 -2.40
N SER A 88 14.48 1.73 -1.83
CA SER A 88 14.56 2.98 -1.09
C SER A 88 13.60 2.93 0.11
N PRO A 89 14.09 2.51 1.30
CA PRO A 89 13.31 2.49 2.54
C PRO A 89 12.57 3.80 2.82
N ARG A 90 13.23 4.92 2.53
CA ARG A 90 12.64 6.26 2.63
C ARG A 90 11.42 6.44 1.73
N THR A 91 11.51 6.05 0.46
CA THR A 91 10.42 6.22 -0.50
C THR A 91 9.21 5.38 -0.10
N ILE A 92 9.43 4.12 0.29
CA ILE A 92 8.33 3.22 0.65
C ILE A 92 7.67 3.58 1.99
N ARG A 93 8.40 4.14 2.96
CA ARG A 93 7.79 4.69 4.18
C ARG A 93 6.83 5.84 3.87
N LEU A 94 7.28 6.81 3.08
CA LEU A 94 6.44 7.94 2.67
C LEU A 94 5.25 7.47 1.82
N ALA A 95 5.47 6.45 0.97
CA ALA A 95 4.39 5.82 0.22
C ALA A 95 3.37 5.12 1.10
N ALA A 96 3.81 4.35 2.09
CA ALA A 96 2.93 3.69 3.03
C ALA A 96 2.12 4.69 3.87
N LEU A 97 2.76 5.76 4.35
CA LEU A 97 2.07 6.86 5.06
C LEU A 97 0.96 7.45 4.18
N HIS A 98 1.29 7.82 2.95
CA HIS A 98 0.35 8.49 2.07
C HIS A 98 -0.79 7.58 1.60
N LEU A 99 -0.44 6.38 1.13
CA LEU A 99 -1.42 5.46 0.54
C LEU A 99 -2.36 4.88 1.59
N SER A 100 -1.88 4.57 2.79
CA SER A 100 -2.75 4.09 3.87
C SER A 100 -3.83 5.12 4.25
N GLY A 101 -3.47 6.41 4.31
CA GLY A 101 -4.45 7.48 4.54
C GLY A 101 -5.46 7.63 3.39
N LEU A 102 -5.01 7.55 2.14
CA LEU A 102 -5.89 7.64 0.97
C LEU A 102 -6.83 6.44 0.84
N TRP A 103 -6.32 5.22 1.00
CA TRP A 103 -7.11 4.00 0.95
C TRP A 103 -8.13 3.93 2.07
N LEU A 104 -7.78 4.37 3.29
CA LEU A 104 -8.75 4.49 4.38
C LEU A 104 -9.87 5.48 4.04
N SER A 105 -9.53 6.58 3.36
CA SER A 105 -10.49 7.60 2.94
C SER A 105 -11.35 7.18 1.74
N CYS A 106 -10.84 6.25 0.91
CA CYS A 106 -11.50 5.76 -0.31
C CYS A 106 -11.55 4.22 -0.34
N PRO A 107 -12.33 3.53 0.53
CA PRO A 107 -12.30 2.07 0.64
C PRO A 107 -12.71 1.32 -0.64
N SER A 108 -13.52 1.94 -1.49
CA SER A 108 -13.96 1.47 -2.81
C SER A 108 -12.79 1.17 -3.75
N ILE A 109 -11.69 1.90 -3.60
CA ILE A 109 -10.52 1.87 -4.49
C ILE A 109 -9.52 0.78 -4.10
N ILE A 110 -9.56 0.30 -2.85
CA ILE A 110 -8.62 -0.70 -2.34
C ILE A 110 -8.59 -1.98 -3.19
N LYS A 111 -9.73 -2.38 -3.78
CA LYS A 111 -9.84 -3.56 -4.66
C LYS A 111 -8.79 -3.59 -5.78
N PHE A 112 -8.34 -2.43 -6.24
CA PHE A 112 -7.32 -2.33 -7.29
C PHE A 112 -5.90 -2.61 -6.80
N TYR A 113 -5.66 -2.68 -5.48
CA TYR A 113 -4.32 -2.60 -4.87
C TYR A 113 -3.88 -3.83 -4.05
N MET A 114 -4.50 -4.99 -4.26
CA MET A 114 -4.19 -6.20 -3.46
C MET A 114 -2.71 -6.62 -3.51
N LYS A 115 -2.08 -6.51 -4.70
CA LYS A 115 -0.66 -6.85 -4.89
C LYS A 115 0.26 -5.89 -4.12
N GLU A 116 -0.07 -4.61 -4.11
CA GLU A 116 0.68 -3.55 -3.44
C GLU A 116 0.53 -3.61 -1.93
N LEU A 117 -0.69 -3.88 -1.46
CA LEU A 117 -0.96 -4.12 -0.04
C LEU A 117 -0.18 -5.32 0.47
N LYS A 118 -0.11 -6.39 -0.32
CA LYS A 118 0.69 -7.57 -0.01
C LYS A 118 2.17 -7.22 0.06
N LEU A 119 2.70 -6.50 -0.93
CA LEU A 119 4.08 -6.01 -0.93
C LEU A 119 4.39 -5.20 0.33
N LEU A 120 3.55 -4.23 0.68
CA LEU A 120 3.75 -3.38 1.87
C LEU A 120 3.69 -4.18 3.18
N THR A 121 2.80 -5.18 3.26
CA THR A 121 2.66 -6.06 4.43
C THR A 121 3.84 -7.01 4.58
N GLN A 122 4.54 -7.32 3.50
CA GLN A 122 5.73 -8.16 3.49
C GLN A 122 7.02 -7.31 3.52
N TYR A 123 6.94 -5.99 3.40
CA TYR A 123 8.10 -5.12 3.32
C TYR A 123 8.79 -4.91 4.67
N GLY A 124 10.13 -4.86 4.67
CA GLY A 124 10.92 -4.28 5.74
C GLY A 124 11.53 -5.26 6.75
N SER A 125 12.64 -4.82 7.33
CA SER A 125 13.31 -5.38 8.51
C SER A 125 13.10 -4.48 9.74
N VAL A 126 13.74 -4.76 10.88
CA VAL A 126 13.67 -3.89 12.07
C VAL A 126 14.74 -2.76 12.03
N ALA A 127 15.24 -2.43 10.84
CA ALA A 127 16.30 -1.43 10.68
C ALA A 127 15.78 0.02 10.79
N PHE A 128 16.61 0.87 11.40
CA PHE A 128 16.42 2.32 11.52
C PHE A 128 17.23 3.08 10.47
N ASP A 129 16.75 4.26 10.07
CA ASP A 129 17.39 5.13 9.08
C ASP A 129 17.80 6.47 9.71
N GLU A 130 19.03 6.54 10.23
CA GLU A 130 19.55 7.74 10.92
C GLU A 130 19.51 9.00 10.02
N ASP A 131 19.78 8.84 8.73
CA ASP A 131 19.74 9.94 7.76
C ASP A 131 18.30 10.44 7.54
N PHE A 132 17.31 9.55 7.61
CA PHE A 132 15.89 9.91 7.55
C PHE A 132 15.45 10.70 8.78
N GLU A 133 15.80 10.22 9.98
CA GLU A 133 15.48 10.91 11.24
C GLU A 133 16.15 12.28 11.34
N THR A 134 17.42 12.36 10.97
CA THR A 134 18.18 13.62 10.95
C THR A 134 17.54 14.60 9.97
N GLU A 135 17.19 14.15 8.75
CA GLU A 135 16.53 15.04 7.79
C GLU A 135 15.14 15.48 8.29
N LEU A 136 14.34 14.60 8.89
CA LEU A 136 13.06 14.98 9.47
C LEU A 136 13.22 15.99 10.60
N SER A 137 14.18 15.79 11.52
CA SER A 137 14.33 16.63 12.70
C SER A 137 14.91 18.02 12.38
N GLU A 138 15.82 18.11 11.41
CA GLU A 138 16.55 19.35 11.08
C GLU A 138 15.93 20.14 9.92
N ASN A 139 15.25 19.49 8.97
CA ASN A 139 14.69 20.15 7.78
C ASN A 139 13.22 20.52 7.98
N ARG A 140 12.96 21.83 8.12
CA ARG A 140 11.60 22.36 8.28
C ARG A 140 10.68 22.01 7.11
N ASP A 141 11.18 22.04 5.88
CA ASP A 141 10.39 21.71 4.70
C ASP A 141 9.99 20.22 4.72
N ALA A 142 10.89 19.34 5.17
CA ALA A 142 10.57 17.92 5.30
C ALA A 142 9.44 17.69 6.32
N LYS A 143 9.49 18.35 7.49
CA LYS A 143 8.40 18.27 8.48
C LYS A 143 7.07 18.77 7.92
N ILE A 144 7.09 19.91 7.22
CA ILE A 144 5.88 20.50 6.64
C ILE A 144 5.30 19.55 5.60
N GLU A 145 6.09 19.11 4.63
CA GLU A 145 5.59 18.25 3.56
C GLU A 145 5.09 16.90 4.07
N VAL A 146 5.76 16.31 5.08
CA VAL A 146 5.29 15.07 5.72
C VAL A 146 3.99 15.28 6.50
N SER A 147 3.82 16.43 7.16
CA SER A 147 2.56 16.77 7.82
C SER A 147 1.39 17.02 6.85
N VAL A 148 1.73 17.38 5.60
CA VAL A 148 0.78 17.63 4.51
C VAL A 148 0.45 16.35 3.72
N LEU A 149 1.25 15.29 3.85
CA LEU A 149 0.86 13.96 3.34
C LEU A 149 -0.49 13.54 3.92
N ALA A 150 -1.15 12.57 3.26
CA ALA A 150 -2.39 12.01 3.74
C ALA A 150 -2.27 11.69 5.23
N LYS A 151 -3.27 12.14 6.01
CA LYS A 151 -3.25 12.00 7.46
C LYS A 151 -3.11 10.53 7.83
N SER A 152 -2.19 10.26 8.75
CA SER A 152 -2.03 8.92 9.28
C SER A 152 -3.33 8.43 9.92
N PRO A 153 -3.71 7.16 9.71
CA PRO A 153 -4.76 6.48 10.46
C PRO A 153 -4.51 6.42 11.98
N ASP A 154 -3.24 6.46 12.40
CA ASP A 154 -2.82 6.44 13.81
C ASP A 154 -1.51 7.26 13.98
N PRO A 155 -1.61 8.51 14.48
CA PRO A 155 -0.45 9.38 14.64
C PRO A 155 0.61 8.86 15.63
N GLU A 156 0.20 8.14 16.68
CA GLU A 156 1.12 7.63 17.71
C GLU A 156 2.00 6.54 17.12
N LEU A 157 1.40 5.59 16.38
CA LEU A 157 2.15 4.56 15.68
C LEU A 157 2.99 5.14 14.53
N THR A 158 2.56 6.24 13.92
CA THR A 158 3.41 6.97 12.97
C THR A 158 4.64 7.53 13.64
N GLU A 159 4.51 8.21 14.79
CA GLU A 159 5.66 8.74 15.52
C GLU A 159 6.65 7.62 15.91
N GLU A 160 6.15 6.52 16.46
CA GLU A 160 6.96 5.40 16.94
C GLU A 160 7.68 4.66 15.79
N PHE A 161 6.99 4.44 14.66
CA PHE A 161 7.47 3.51 13.63
C PHE A 161 7.94 4.17 12.35
N ILE A 162 7.67 5.45 12.04
CA ILE A 162 7.95 6.05 10.72
C ILE A 162 9.43 5.94 10.30
N ASN A 163 10.36 5.90 11.25
CA ASN A 163 11.79 5.74 10.98
C ASN A 163 12.23 4.27 10.80
N THR A 164 11.33 3.31 11.05
CA THR A 164 11.60 1.87 10.88
C THR A 164 11.17 1.40 9.50
N GLU A 165 11.79 0.34 8.98
CA GLU A 165 11.26 -0.31 7.77
C GLU A 165 9.95 -1.07 8.02
N LEU A 166 9.65 -1.42 9.28
CA LEU A 166 8.38 -2.03 9.69
C LEU A 166 7.18 -1.11 9.47
N TYR A 167 7.41 0.20 9.34
CA TYR A 167 6.35 1.20 9.19
C TYR A 167 5.35 0.86 8.11
N ALA A 168 5.81 0.32 6.98
CA ALA A 168 4.93 -0.09 5.88
C ALA A 168 3.91 -1.14 6.31
N ARG A 169 4.35 -2.16 7.06
CA ARG A 169 3.49 -3.23 7.59
C ARG A 169 2.52 -2.70 8.64
N VAL A 170 3.04 -1.90 9.58
CA VAL A 170 2.24 -1.30 10.64
C VAL A 170 1.15 -0.42 10.04
N SER A 171 1.49 0.42 9.06
CA SER A 171 0.52 1.29 8.36
C SER A 171 -0.62 0.50 7.72
N VAL A 172 -0.32 -0.62 7.04
CA VAL A 172 -1.36 -1.47 6.44
C VAL A 172 -2.23 -2.14 7.51
N ALA A 173 -1.62 -2.66 8.58
CA ALA A 173 -2.34 -3.30 9.68
C ALA A 173 -3.31 -2.32 10.37
N VAL A 174 -2.83 -1.11 10.70
CA VAL A 174 -3.64 -0.05 11.31
C VAL A 174 -4.76 0.36 10.38
N MET A 175 -4.48 0.55 9.09
CA MET A 175 -5.49 0.90 8.09
C MET A 175 -6.61 -0.14 8.05
N PHE A 176 -6.29 -1.44 8.01
CA PHE A 176 -7.31 -2.50 8.01
C PHE A 176 -8.04 -2.62 9.34
N SER A 177 -7.40 -2.32 10.47
CA SER A 177 -8.08 -2.20 11.76
C SER A 177 -9.15 -1.11 11.72
N LYS A 178 -8.81 0.08 11.18
CA LYS A 178 -9.76 1.19 11.02
C LYS A 178 -10.87 0.89 10.02
N LEU A 179 -10.56 0.20 8.92
CA LEU A 179 -11.58 -0.27 7.97
C LEU A 179 -12.54 -1.28 8.62
N ALA A 180 -12.06 -2.14 9.51
CA ALA A 180 -12.91 -3.06 10.26
C ALA A 180 -13.85 -2.33 11.24
N GLU A 181 -13.37 -1.27 11.91
CA GLU A 181 -14.21 -0.38 12.72
C GLU A 181 -15.33 0.23 11.86
N ILE A 182 -14.99 0.78 10.69
CA ILE A 182 -15.96 1.38 9.74
C ILE A 182 -16.98 0.36 9.25
N ALA A 183 -16.55 -0.86 8.89
CA ALA A 183 -17.43 -1.93 8.45
C ALA A 183 -18.39 -2.40 9.56
N GLY A 184 -17.94 -2.38 10.82
CA GLY A 184 -18.74 -2.77 11.98
C GLY A 184 -19.80 -1.73 12.37
N THR A 185 -19.51 -0.44 12.20
CA THR A 185 -20.43 0.65 12.58
C THR A 185 -21.37 1.09 11.46
N HIS A 186 -20.95 0.96 10.20
CA HIS A 186 -21.67 1.45 9.02
C HIS A 186 -21.88 0.36 7.96
N ASN A 187 -22.32 -0.83 8.37
CA ASN A 187 -22.43 -2.00 7.49
C ASN A 187 -23.36 -1.78 6.26
N GLU A 188 -24.30 -0.83 6.33
CA GLU A 188 -25.21 -0.48 5.22
C GLU A 188 -24.68 0.67 4.33
N ASP A 189 -23.63 1.38 4.74
CA ASP A 189 -23.03 2.44 3.92
C ASP A 189 -22.12 1.84 2.83
N ARG A 190 -22.02 2.53 1.69
CA ARG A 190 -21.13 2.15 0.57
C ARG A 190 -19.70 1.94 1.06
N ASN A 191 -19.22 2.79 1.97
CA ASN A 191 -17.86 2.69 2.49
C ASN A 191 -17.68 1.50 3.43
N GLY A 192 -18.66 1.20 4.29
CA GLY A 192 -18.62 0.02 5.16
C GLY A 192 -18.63 -1.28 4.36
N SER A 193 -19.49 -1.38 3.34
CA SER A 193 -19.53 -2.52 2.43
C SER A 193 -18.21 -2.67 1.65
N ALA A 194 -17.67 -1.57 1.11
CA ALA A 194 -16.39 -1.58 0.40
C ALA A 194 -15.22 -1.96 1.32
N ALA A 195 -15.20 -1.47 2.57
CA ALA A 195 -14.22 -1.84 3.57
C ALA A 195 -14.27 -3.35 3.89
N LEU A 196 -15.46 -3.90 4.10
CA LEU A 196 -15.67 -5.32 4.36
C LEU A 196 -15.21 -6.20 3.19
N VAL A 197 -15.59 -5.85 1.96
CA VAL A 197 -15.20 -6.58 0.75
C VAL A 197 -13.69 -6.53 0.55
N SER A 198 -13.08 -5.35 0.72
CA SER A 198 -11.63 -5.17 0.62
C SER A 198 -10.86 -5.97 1.67
N GLY A 199 -11.33 -5.99 2.92
CA GLY A 199 -10.74 -6.80 3.99
C GLY A 199 -10.79 -8.30 3.68
N LYS A 200 -11.92 -8.79 3.17
CA LYS A 200 -12.06 -10.20 2.75
C LYS A 200 -11.12 -10.56 1.60
N MET A 201 -11.06 -9.73 0.56
CA MET A 201 -10.15 -9.95 -0.57
C MET A 201 -8.69 -9.99 -0.11
N PHE A 202 -8.30 -9.04 0.73
CA PHE A 202 -6.91 -8.96 1.18
C PHE A 202 -6.54 -10.13 2.10
N LEU A 203 -7.43 -10.55 3.00
CA LEU A 203 -7.22 -11.74 3.82
C LEU A 203 -7.03 -13.00 2.95
N LEU A 204 -7.85 -13.18 1.92
CA LEU A 204 -7.71 -14.30 0.99
C LEU A 204 -6.39 -14.23 0.21
N GLU A 205 -5.95 -13.05 -0.21
CA GLU A 205 -4.66 -12.85 -0.87
C GLU A 205 -3.48 -13.21 0.05
N LEU A 206 -3.54 -12.82 1.33
CA LEU A 206 -2.52 -13.18 2.32
C LEU A 206 -2.49 -14.69 2.58
N LEU A 207 -3.66 -15.32 2.78
CA LEU A 207 -3.77 -16.76 2.95
C LEU A 207 -3.23 -17.52 1.74
N ASN A 208 -3.57 -17.07 0.54
CA ASN A 208 -3.06 -17.64 -0.71
C ASN A 208 -1.53 -17.50 -0.80
N SER A 209 -0.95 -16.36 -0.37
CA SER A 209 0.50 -16.20 -0.29
C SER A 209 1.13 -17.24 0.64
N VAL A 210 0.60 -17.42 1.85
CA VAL A 210 1.16 -18.36 2.82
C VAL A 210 1.08 -19.80 2.31
N VAL A 211 -0.03 -20.18 1.68
CA VAL A 211 -0.22 -21.52 1.09
C VAL A 211 0.75 -21.77 -0.07
N LEU A 212 1.08 -20.75 -0.85
CA LEU A 212 2.00 -20.87 -2.00
C LEU A 212 3.49 -20.67 -1.63
N ASP A 213 3.79 -19.86 -0.62
CA ASP A 213 5.16 -19.60 -0.12
C ASP A 213 5.69 -20.74 0.76
N SER A 214 4.80 -21.49 1.43
CA SER A 214 5.20 -22.64 2.21
C SER A 214 5.48 -23.85 1.33
N ALA A 215 6.50 -24.61 1.73
CA ALA A 215 7.03 -25.86 1.20
C ALA A 215 6.02 -27.03 0.99
N LEU A 216 4.74 -26.76 0.76
CA LEU A 216 3.73 -27.75 0.37
C LEU A 216 3.84 -28.18 -1.10
N ILE A 217 4.41 -27.36 -2.00
CA ILE A 217 4.73 -27.82 -3.37
C ILE A 217 5.78 -28.94 -3.31
N ILE A 218 6.77 -28.83 -2.42
CA ILE A 218 7.77 -29.89 -2.22
C ILE A 218 7.12 -31.15 -1.65
N LEU A 219 6.07 -31.03 -0.83
CA LEU A 219 5.34 -32.17 -0.25
C LEU A 219 4.36 -32.82 -1.25
N VAL A 220 3.79 -32.06 -2.19
CA VAL A 220 2.95 -32.63 -3.26
C VAL A 220 3.80 -33.27 -4.36
N ASP A 221 4.94 -32.69 -4.72
CA ASP A 221 5.86 -33.27 -5.70
C ASP A 221 6.57 -34.52 -5.18
N SER A 222 6.89 -34.58 -3.87
CA SER A 222 7.48 -35.77 -3.24
C SER A 222 6.49 -36.93 -2.99
N PHE A 223 5.20 -36.72 -3.23
CA PHE A 223 4.16 -37.77 -3.23
C PHE A 223 3.65 -38.12 -4.64
N SER A 224 4.40 -37.76 -5.69
CA SER A 224 4.13 -38.28 -7.05
C SER A 224 4.38 -39.81 -7.10
N PRO A 225 3.44 -40.65 -7.60
CA PRO A 225 3.49 -42.12 -7.45
C PRO A 225 4.47 -42.85 -8.39
N THR A 226 5.57 -42.22 -8.80
CA THR A 226 6.45 -42.75 -9.86
C THR A 226 7.79 -43.31 -9.37
N GLN A 227 8.09 -43.27 -8.06
CA GLN A 227 9.37 -43.77 -7.52
C GLN A 227 9.25 -45.01 -6.60
N LEU A 228 8.11 -45.68 -6.56
CA LEU A 228 7.92 -46.93 -5.79
C LEU A 228 8.09 -48.22 -6.61
N LYS A 229 8.75 -48.17 -7.78
CA LYS A 229 8.94 -49.36 -8.65
C LYS A 229 10.39 -49.82 -8.90
N GLU A 230 11.40 -49.22 -8.27
CA GLU A 230 12.80 -49.66 -8.46
C GLU A 230 13.44 -50.34 -7.24
N GLY A 231 12.65 -50.75 -6.25
CA GLY A 231 13.13 -51.44 -5.04
C GLY A 231 12.87 -52.96 -4.96
N GLN A 232 12.28 -53.59 -5.98
CA GLN A 232 11.95 -55.03 -5.97
C GLN A 232 12.81 -55.88 -6.93
N THR A 233 14.10 -55.54 -7.05
CA THR A 233 15.05 -56.29 -7.89
C THR A 233 16.30 -56.72 -7.13
N PHE A 234 16.22 -57.10 -5.85
CA PHE A 234 17.33 -57.76 -5.15
C PHE A 234 16.83 -58.68 -4.02
N ARG A 235 16.19 -59.80 -4.39
CA ARG A 235 16.18 -61.04 -3.61
C ARG A 235 15.48 -62.13 -4.42
N ASN A 236 16.25 -62.82 -5.25
CA ASN A 236 16.00 -64.19 -5.68
C ASN A 236 17.32 -64.70 -6.27
N ASP A 237 18.24 -65.02 -5.37
CA ASP A 237 19.38 -65.91 -5.60
C ASP A 237 19.79 -66.44 -4.22
N MET A 238 19.07 -67.46 -3.76
CA MET A 238 19.50 -68.51 -2.83
C MET A 238 18.29 -69.43 -2.57
N ASN A 239 18.05 -70.33 -3.51
CA ASN A 239 17.77 -71.76 -3.32
C ASN A 239 17.38 -72.40 -4.65
#